data_AF-A0A965CEE8-F1
#
_entry.id   AF-A0A965CEE8-F1
#
_cell.length_a   1.000
_cell.length_b   1.000
_cell.length_c   1.000
_cell.angle_alpha   90.00
_cell.angle_beta   90.00
_cell.angle_gamma   90.00
#
_symmetry.space_group_name_H-M   'P 1'
#
loop_
_entity.id
_entity.type
_entity.pdbx_description
1 polymer ?
#
loop_
_entity_poly.entity_id
_entity_poly.type
_entity_poly.pdbx_seq_one_letter_code
_entity_poly.pdbx_strand_id
1 'polypeptide(L)'
;MDRIGKLLLLPWLTEGLTLVGLLWVAFPGNRRELRVPVAVGAAAMGVVLLISGVWSAPAHGDLADGFDAAVHDRLMTANLVRTLAWTVRGVTAAWILGLVWQRDVHSTEEHK
;
A
#
# COMPACT_ATOMS: atom_id res chain seq x y z
N MET A 1 -4.28 -17.84 -16.06
CA MET A 1 -3.88 -17.18 -14.79
C MET A 1 -2.68 -17.93 -14.25
N ASP A 2 -1.48 -17.36 -14.44
CA ASP A 2 -0.24 -17.94 -13.98
C ASP A 2 -0.25 -18.12 -12.45
N ARG A 3 0.47 -19.14 -11.94
CA ARG A 3 0.56 -19.41 -10.49
C ARG A 3 0.88 -18.16 -9.67
N ILE A 4 1.71 -17.27 -10.23
CA ILE A 4 2.14 -16.02 -9.61
C ILE A 4 0.96 -15.07 -9.39
N GLY A 5 0.06 -14.91 -10.37
CA GLY A 5 -1.11 -14.04 -10.25
C GLY A 5 -2.08 -14.51 -9.16
N LYS A 6 -2.28 -15.82 -9.03
CA LYS A 6 -3.09 -16.39 -7.92
C LYS A 6 -2.45 -16.17 -6.56
N LEU A 7 -1.12 -16.24 -6.47
CA LEU A 7 -0.38 -16.05 -5.23
C LEU A 7 -0.44 -14.58 -4.76
N LEU A 8 -0.40 -13.62 -5.70
CA LEU A 8 -0.50 -12.19 -5.42
C LEU A 8 -1.91 -11.73 -5.05
N LEU A 9 -2.94 -12.47 -5.50
CA LEU A 9 -4.34 -12.16 -5.22
C LEU A 9 -4.61 -12.08 -3.71
N LEU A 10 -4.07 -13.03 -2.93
CA LEU A 10 -4.33 -13.10 -1.50
C LEU A 10 -3.75 -11.89 -0.74
N PRO A 11 -2.45 -11.56 -0.84
CA PRO A 11 -1.91 -10.34 -0.24
C PRO A 11 -2.62 -9.07 -0.70
N TRP A 12 -2.94 -8.94 -1.99
CA TRP A 12 -3.61 -7.76 -2.53
C TRP A 12 -5.04 -7.60 -2.02
N LEU A 13 -5.79 -8.69 -1.90
CA LEU A 13 -7.13 -8.67 -1.31
C LEU A 13 -7.07 -8.26 0.16
N THR A 14 -6.17 -8.85 0.94
CA THR A 14 -5.99 -8.48 2.35
C THR A 14 -5.66 -7.00 2.49
N GLU A 15 -4.72 -6.50 1.68
CA GLU A 15 -4.30 -5.11 1.73
C GLU A 15 -5.44 -4.15 1.31
N GLY A 16 -6.18 -4.52 0.26
CA GLY A 16 -7.33 -3.77 -0.24
C GLY A 16 -8.48 -3.71 0.77
N LEU A 17 -8.84 -4.86 1.37
CA LEU A 17 -9.87 -4.93 2.40
C LEU A 17 -9.49 -4.12 3.65
N THR A 18 -8.22 -4.21 4.06
CA THR A 18 -7.70 -3.43 5.20
C THR A 18 -7.77 -1.93 4.90
N LEU A 19 -7.39 -1.51 3.70
CA LEU A 19 -7.49 -0.11 3.28
C LEU A 19 -8.93 0.39 3.28
N VAL A 20 -9.88 -0.39 2.74
CA VAL A 20 -11.31 -0.06 2.76
C VAL A 20 -11.82 0.09 4.20
N GLY A 21 -11.44 -0.83 5.09
CA GLY A 21 -11.77 -0.74 6.51
C GLY A 21 -11.23 0.54 7.16
N LEU A 22 -9.97 0.89 6.89
CA LEU A 22 -9.35 2.13 7.41
C LEU A 22 -10.03 3.39 6.87
N LEU A 23 -10.39 3.41 5.59
CA LEU A 23 -11.16 4.51 4.98
C LEU A 23 -12.54 4.65 5.65
N TRP A 24 -13.21 3.52 5.90
CA TRP A 24 -14.49 3.52 6.59
C TRP A 24 -14.39 4.10 8.01
N VAL A 25 -13.36 3.71 8.77
CA VAL A 25 -13.13 4.21 10.14
C VAL A 25 -12.75 5.70 10.14
N ALA A 26 -11.90 6.15 9.23
CA ALA A 26 -11.41 7.53 9.20
C ALA A 26 -12.47 8.55 8.72
N PHE A 27 -13.29 8.17 7.75
CA PHE A 27 -14.27 9.06 7.11
C PHE A 27 -15.68 8.89 7.72
N PRO A 28 -16.45 7.83 7.41
CA PRO A 28 -17.73 7.53 8.08
C PRO A 28 -17.64 7.43 9.60
N GLY A 29 -16.61 6.80 10.15
CA GLY A 29 -16.39 6.69 11.60
C GLY A 29 -15.96 7.98 12.29
N ASN A 30 -15.85 9.09 11.54
CA ASN A 30 -15.55 10.45 11.99
C ASN A 30 -14.24 10.61 12.80
N ARG A 31 -13.28 9.70 12.62
CA ARG A 31 -11.94 9.77 13.22
C ARG A 31 -11.00 10.68 12.43
N ARG A 32 -11.10 11.99 12.67
CA ARG A 32 -10.38 13.03 11.92
C ARG A 32 -8.86 12.85 11.93
N GLU A 33 -8.30 12.43 13.05
CA GLU A 33 -6.86 12.18 13.22
C GLU A 33 -6.32 11.09 12.28
N LEU A 34 -7.16 10.12 11.88
CA LEU A 34 -6.76 9.04 10.98
C LEU A 34 -6.84 9.42 9.49
N ARG A 35 -7.56 10.50 9.13
CA ARG A 35 -7.85 10.82 7.73
C ARG A 35 -6.59 11.06 6.90
N VAL A 36 -5.63 11.81 7.45
CA VAL A 36 -4.38 12.14 6.74
C VAL A 36 -3.54 10.89 6.48
N PRO A 37 -3.12 10.09 7.48
CA PRO A 37 -2.32 8.90 7.21
C PRO A 37 -3.06 7.88 6.35
N VAL A 38 -4.37 7.72 6.51
CA VAL A 38 -5.17 6.81 5.66
C VAL A 38 -5.24 7.29 4.22
N ALA A 39 -5.44 8.58 3.96
CA ALA A 39 -5.47 9.13 2.59
C ALA A 39 -4.11 9.00 1.90
N VAL A 40 -3.02 9.30 2.61
CA VAL A 40 -1.65 9.12 2.07
C VAL A 40 -1.39 7.64 1.80
N GLY A 41 -1.76 6.75 2.71
CA GLY A 41 -1.63 5.31 2.54
C GLY A 41 -2.47 4.77 1.37
N ALA A 42 -3.66 5.33 1.14
CA ALA A 42 -4.52 5.00 0.00
C ALA A 42 -3.89 5.42 -1.33
N ALA A 43 -3.37 6.64 -1.40
CA ALA A 43 -2.69 7.14 -2.59
C ALA A 43 -1.44 6.30 -2.92
N ALA A 44 -0.62 5.98 -1.91
CA ALA A 44 0.54 5.11 -2.08
C ALA A 44 0.15 3.70 -2.59
N MET A 45 -0.93 3.13 -2.06
CA MET A 45 -1.46 1.84 -2.56
C MET A 45 -1.91 1.96 -4.03
N GLY A 46 -2.60 3.04 -4.39
CA GLY A 46 -2.98 3.31 -5.79
C GLY A 46 -1.77 3.34 -6.73
N VAL A 47 -0.67 3.97 -6.32
CA VAL A 47 0.60 4.00 -7.07
C VAL A 47 1.18 2.59 -7.21
N VAL A 48 1.21 1.79 -6.13
CA VAL A 48 1.70 0.40 -6.18
C VAL A 48 0.91 -0.44 -7.18
N LEU A 49 -0.43 -0.35 -7.14
CA LEU A 49 -1.32 -1.12 -8.02
C LEU A 49 -1.12 -0.72 -9.49
N LEU A 50 -1.09 0.60 -9.75
CA LEU A 50 -0.92 1.14 -11.09
C LEU A 50 0.42 0.71 -11.71
N ILE A 51 1.52 0.88 -10.96
CA ILE A 51 2.85 0.51 -11.44
C ILE A 51 2.98 -0.99 -11.67
N SER A 52 2.45 -1.80 -10.75
CA SER A 52 2.52 -3.25 -10.84
C SER A 52 1.75 -3.77 -12.06
N GLY A 53 0.54 -3.24 -12.30
CA GLY A 53 -0.31 -3.69 -13.40
C GLY A 53 0.12 -3.16 -14.77
N VAL A 54 0.40 -1.86 -14.88
CA VAL A 54 0.61 -1.19 -16.18
C VAL A 54 2.06 -1.28 -16.65
N TRP A 55 3.04 -1.25 -15.75
CA TRP A 55 4.45 -1.25 -16.13
C TRP A 55 5.16 -2.56 -15.81
N SER A 56 4.99 -3.10 -14.60
CA SER A 56 5.76 -4.29 -14.20
C SER A 56 5.31 -5.57 -14.90
N ALA A 57 4.00 -5.82 -14.98
CA ALA A 57 3.48 -7.05 -15.57
C ALA A 57 3.83 -7.20 -17.08
N PRO A 58 3.66 -6.19 -17.95
CA PRO A 58 4.05 -6.30 -19.36
C PRO A 58 5.56 -6.48 -19.54
N ALA A 59 6.36 -5.73 -18.79
CA ALA A 59 7.83 -5.81 -18.89
C ALA A 59 8.39 -7.19 -18.50
N HIS A 60 7.71 -7.95 -17.63
CA HIS A 60 8.09 -9.34 -17.34
C HIS A 60 7.81 -10.28 -18.52
N GLY A 61 6.76 -10.02 -19.29
CA GLY A 61 6.50 -10.73 -20.54
C GLY A 61 7.58 -10.44 -21.57
N ASP A 62 7.84 -9.15 -21.82
CA ASP A 62 8.87 -8.70 -22.77
C ASP A 62 10.25 -9.32 -22.45
N LEU A 63 10.65 -9.31 -21.17
CA LEU A 63 11.94 -9.86 -20.73
C LEU A 63 11.98 -11.41 -20.70
N ALA A 64 10.83 -12.08 -20.69
CA ALA A 64 10.77 -13.53 -20.79
C ALA A 64 11.08 -14.02 -22.22
N ASP A 65 10.74 -13.21 -23.23
CA ASP A 65 11.00 -13.50 -24.64
C ASP A 65 12.44 -13.15 -25.07
N GLY A 66 13.15 -12.33 -24.29
CA GLY A 66 14.56 -12.01 -24.48
C GLY A 66 15.00 -10.82 -23.63
N PHE A 67 16.29 -10.77 -23.27
CA PHE A 67 16.80 -9.64 -22.48
C PHE A 67 16.88 -8.36 -23.32
N ASP A 68 16.24 -7.31 -22.83
CA ASP A 68 16.32 -5.94 -23.35
C ASP A 68 16.72 -4.98 -22.22
N ALA A 69 17.85 -4.29 -22.39
CA ALA A 69 18.39 -3.39 -21.38
C ALA A 69 17.48 -2.17 -21.12
N ALA A 70 16.79 -1.64 -22.13
CA ALA A 70 15.90 -0.50 -21.98
C ALA A 70 14.61 -0.89 -21.26
N VAL A 71 14.07 -2.09 -21.54
CA VAL A 71 12.93 -2.63 -20.79
C VAL A 71 13.32 -2.91 -19.34
N HIS A 72 14.51 -3.46 -19.11
CA HIS A 72 15.03 -3.72 -17.77
C HIS A 72 15.20 -2.42 -16.95
N ASP A 73 15.77 -1.36 -17.54
CA ASP A 73 15.96 -0.08 -16.86
C ASP A 73 14.62 0.58 -16.47
N ARG A 74 13.66 0.57 -17.39
CA ARG A 74 12.27 1.00 -17.10
C ARG A 74 11.66 0.19 -15.96
N LEU A 75 11.88 -1.12 -15.95
CA LEU A 75 11.40 -2.01 -14.90
C LEU A 75 12.06 -1.71 -13.54
N MET A 76 13.36 -1.41 -13.51
CA MET A 76 14.04 -1.00 -12.28
C MET A 76 13.57 0.35 -11.75
N THR A 77 13.32 1.32 -12.64
CA THR A 77 12.71 2.60 -12.26
C THR A 77 11.32 2.40 -11.65
N ALA A 78 10.47 1.60 -12.29
CA ALA A 78 9.16 1.23 -11.76
C ALA A 78 9.27 0.53 -10.40
N ASN A 79 10.25 -0.36 -10.24
CA ASN A 79 10.50 -1.06 -8.98
C ASN A 79 10.95 -0.12 -7.86
N LEU A 80 11.79 0.88 -8.16
CA LEU A 80 12.20 1.89 -7.19
C LEU A 80 11.00 2.71 -6.69
N VAL A 81 10.15 3.18 -7.61
CA VAL A 81 8.95 3.94 -7.23
C VAL A 81 8.01 3.07 -6.37
N ARG A 82 7.85 1.80 -6.72
CA ARG A 82 7.06 0.84 -5.93
C ARG A 82 7.64 0.63 -4.53
N THR A 83 8.97 0.53 -4.40
CA THR A 83 9.64 0.44 -3.10
C THR A 83 9.37 1.68 -2.26
N LEU A 84 9.51 2.88 -2.82
CA LEU A 84 9.20 4.13 -2.12
C LEU A 84 7.73 4.18 -1.68
N ALA A 85 6.79 3.78 -2.54
CA ALA A 85 5.38 3.72 -2.20
C ALA A 85 5.08 2.72 -1.05
N TRP A 86 5.74 1.56 -1.05
CA TRP A 86 5.65 0.61 0.07
C TRP A 86 6.27 1.15 1.37
N THR A 87 7.38 1.90 1.28
CA THR A 87 7.94 2.59 2.46
C THR A 87 6.96 3.59 3.04
N VAL A 88 6.31 4.39 2.18
CA VAL A 88 5.25 5.32 2.62
C VAL A 88 4.10 4.56 3.29
N ARG A 89 3.67 3.42 2.74
CA ARG A 89 2.67 2.54 3.39
C ARG A 89 3.10 2.14 4.80
N GLY A 90 4.34 1.65 4.97
CA GLY A 90 4.90 1.29 6.27
C GLY A 90 4.89 2.46 7.26
N VAL A 91 5.32 3.65 6.83
CA VAL A 91 5.29 4.88 7.63
C VAL A 91 3.85 5.25 8.04
N THR A 92 2.89 5.20 7.12
CA THR A 92 1.48 5.50 7.44
C THR A 92 0.87 4.47 8.41
N ALA A 93 1.26 3.20 8.31
CA ALA A 93 0.81 2.16 9.24
C ALA A 93 1.36 2.41 10.66
N ALA A 94 2.65 2.73 10.78
CA ALA A 94 3.25 3.11 12.06
C ALA A 94 2.61 4.37 12.65
N TRP A 95 2.29 5.35 11.81
CA TRP A 95 1.60 6.57 12.25
C TRP A 95 0.19 6.27 12.78
N ILE A 96 -0.62 5.49 12.06
CA ILE A 96 -1.94 5.07 12.52
C ILE A 96 -1.83 4.33 13.86
N LEU A 97 -0.87 3.41 13.99
CA LEU A 97 -0.64 2.67 15.22
C LEU A 97 -0.31 3.62 16.39
N GLY A 98 0.56 4.61 16.17
CA GLY A 98 0.89 5.62 17.17
C GLY A 98 -0.32 6.45 17.62
N LEU A 99 -1.18 6.87 16.68
CA LEU A 99 -2.40 7.62 16.99
C LEU A 99 -3.40 6.79 17.79
N VAL A 100 -3.55 5.50 17.46
CA VAL A 100 -4.43 4.58 18.19
C VAL A 100 -3.89 4.35 19.61
N TRP A 101 -2.59 4.08 19.74
CA TRP A 101 -1.96 3.83 21.03
C TRP A 101 -2.07 5.01 22.00
N GLN A 102 -1.83 6.23 21.53
CA GLN A 102 -1.92 7.44 22.37
C GLN A 102 -3.32 7.64 22.95
N ARG A 103 -4.37 7.33 22.19
CA ARG A 103 -5.74 7.41 22.67
C ARG A 103 -6.03 6.42 23.78
N ASP A 104 -5.60 5.18 23.61
CA ASP A 104 -5.86 4.12 24.59
C ASP A 104 -5.21 4.47 25.95
N VAL A 105 -4.00 5.02 25.92
CA VAL A 105 -3.31 5.52 27.12
C VAL A 105 -4.13 6.62 27.81
N HIS A 106 -4.56 7.67 27.09
CA HIS A 106 -5.34 8.75 27.69
C HIS A 106 -6.70 8.29 28.25
N SER A 107 -7.38 7.36 27.57
CA SER A 107 -8.66 6.81 28.07
C SER A 107 -8.52 6.07 29.40
N THR A 108 -7.33 5.51 29.67
CA THR A 108 -7.02 4.79 30.91
C THR A 108 -6.74 5.75 32.08
N GLU A 109 -6.19 6.93 31.79
CA GLU A 109 -5.90 7.96 32.81
C GLU A 109 -7.17 8.66 33.30
N GLU A 110 -8.16 8.90 32.43
CA GLU A 110 -9.43 9.56 32.81
C GLU A 110 -10.34 8.71 33.72
N HIS A 111 -10.13 7.38 33.78
CA HIS A 111 -10.94 6.45 34.58
C HIS A 111 -10.34 6.10 35.95
N LYS A 112 -9.18 6.68 36.31
CA LYS A 112 -8.56 6.57 37.63
C LYS A 112 -8.87 7.77 38.50
#